data_AF-A0A6A5ACZ9-F1
#
_entry.id   AF-A0A6A5ACZ9-F1
#
_cell.length_a   1.000
_cell.length_b   1.000
_cell.length_c   1.000
_cell.angle_alpha   90.00
_cell.angle_beta   90.00
_cell.angle_gamma   90.00
#
_symmetry.space_group_name_H-M   'P 1'
#
loop_
_entity.id
_entity.type
_entity.pdbx_description
1 polymer ?
#
loop_
_entity_poly.entity_id
_entity_poly.type
_entity_poly.pdbx_seq_one_letter_code
_entity_poly.pdbx_strand_id
1 'polypeptide(L)'
;IFTFDEYGVSGHPNHISVHHGVKRALHHQLPSAVNAYALESTPMWRKYIGALDVIFTEPSEAAQFVSLTPWENYNAMALHRSQFVWFRRLFVIFSRYTYINTFTQLRSASEKKIA
;
A
#
# COMPACT_ATOMS: atom_id res chain seq x y z
N ILE A 1 -4.85 -10.90 1.10
CA ILE A 1 -5.45 -9.62 1.56
C ILE A 1 -4.39 -8.54 1.45
N PHE A 2 -4.71 -7.37 0.90
CA PHE A 2 -3.83 -6.19 0.94
C PHE A 2 -4.36 -5.19 1.97
N THR A 3 -3.46 -4.59 2.74
CA THR A 3 -3.78 -3.62 3.78
C THR A 3 -2.68 -2.57 3.88
N PHE A 4 -2.81 -1.61 4.80
CA PHE A 4 -1.77 -0.65 5.13
C PHE A 4 -0.81 -1.21 6.18
N ASP A 5 0.38 -0.64 6.29
CA ASP A 5 1.24 -0.86 7.45
C ASP A 5 0.72 -0.16 8.71
N GLU A 6 1.47 -0.30 9.81
CA GLU A 6 1.12 0.25 11.11
C GLU A 6 1.10 1.79 11.13
N TYR A 7 1.86 2.44 10.24
CA TYR A 7 1.85 3.91 10.10
C TYR A 7 0.67 4.41 9.26
N GLY A 8 0.12 3.62 8.34
CA GLY A 8 -1.08 3.97 7.60
C GLY A 8 -0.85 5.01 6.50
N VAL A 9 0.26 4.89 5.76
CA VAL A 9 0.72 5.78 4.67
C VAL A 9 1.09 7.17 5.16
N SER A 10 0.14 7.90 5.74
CA SER A 10 0.28 9.29 6.21
C SER A 10 -0.14 9.47 7.67
N GLY A 11 -0.19 8.41 8.47
CA GLY A 11 -0.74 8.47 9.83
C GLY A 11 -2.27 8.50 9.87
N HIS A 12 -2.95 8.07 8.80
CA HIS A 12 -4.40 8.23 8.71
C HIS A 12 -5.12 7.22 9.64
N PRO A 13 -6.00 7.65 10.56
CA PRO A 13 -6.61 6.77 11.56
C PRO A 13 -7.34 5.56 10.96
N ASN A 14 -8.04 5.76 9.84
CA ASN A 14 -8.73 4.65 9.16
C ASN A 14 -7.76 3.61 8.60
N HIS A 15 -6.59 4.02 8.11
CA HIS A 15 -5.61 3.07 7.57
C HIS A 15 -5.00 2.24 8.70
N ILE A 16 -4.67 2.89 9.83
CA ILE A 16 -4.17 2.23 11.05
C ILE A 16 -5.23 1.25 11.60
N SER A 17 -6.49 1.68 11.65
CA SER A 17 -7.59 0.81 12.10
C SER A 17 -7.75 -0.42 11.21
N VAL A 18 -7.65 -0.27 9.88
CA VAL A 18 -7.73 -1.40 8.93
C VAL A 18 -6.52 -2.32 9.08
N HIS A 19 -5.31 -1.79 9.31
CA HIS A 19 -4.12 -2.59 9.61
C HIS A 19 -4.35 -3.53 10.80
N HIS A 20 -4.78 -2.97 11.94
CA HIS A 20 -5.05 -3.78 13.14
C HIS A 20 -6.22 -4.74 12.97
N GLY A 21 -7.27 -4.33 12.24
CA GLY A 21 -8.40 -5.20 11.91
C GLY A 21 -7.97 -6.43 11.11
N VAL A 22 -7.18 -6.24 10.05
CA VAL A 22 -6.64 -7.34 9.24
C VAL A 22 -5.70 -8.22 10.05
N LYS A 23 -4.80 -7.64 10.84
CA LYS A 23 -3.89 -8.39 11.72
C LYS A 23 -4.65 -9.27 12.71
N ARG A 24 -5.69 -8.73 13.35
CA ARG A 24 -6.56 -9.49 14.26
C ARG A 24 -7.31 -10.61 13.52
N ALA A 25 -7.84 -10.34 12.34
CA ALA A 25 -8.55 -11.34 11.54
C ALA A 25 -7.64 -12.50 11.14
N LEU A 26 -6.39 -12.23 10.74
CA LEU A 26 -5.41 -13.27 10.43
C LEU A 26 -5.09 -14.17 11.63
N HIS A 27 -5.05 -13.60 12.83
CA HIS A 27 -4.74 -14.37 14.03
C HIS A 27 -5.90 -15.21 14.56
N HIS A 28 -7.15 -14.81 14.32
CA HIS A 28 -8.29 -15.36 15.06
C HIS A 28 -9.47 -15.81 14.19
N GLN A 29 -9.57 -15.39 12.93
CA GLN A 29 -10.79 -15.53 12.13
C GLN A 29 -10.54 -16.16 10.76
N LEU A 30 -9.38 -15.89 10.15
CA LEU A 30 -9.06 -16.33 8.80
C LEU A 30 -8.29 -17.66 8.80
N PRO A 31 -8.49 -18.52 7.80
CA PRO A 31 -7.70 -19.74 7.63
C PRO A 31 -6.21 -19.42 7.44
N SER A 32 -5.33 -20.32 7.89
CA SER A 32 -3.87 -20.17 7.74
C SER A 32 -3.37 -20.07 6.29
N ALA A 33 -4.18 -20.48 5.31
CA ALA A 33 -3.89 -20.34 3.89
C ALA A 33 -4.03 -18.89 3.38
N VAL A 34 -4.65 -17.99 4.15
CA VAL A 34 -4.84 -16.60 3.74
C VAL A 34 -3.59 -15.79 4.04
N ASN A 35 -2.86 -15.41 2.99
CA ASN A 35 -1.76 -14.46 3.11
C ASN A 35 -2.28 -13.02 3.13
N ALA A 36 -1.67 -12.19 3.97
CA ALA A 36 -1.89 -10.76 3.95
C ALA A 36 -0.60 -9.98 3.77
N TYR A 37 -0.72 -8.82 3.15
CA TYR A 37 0.39 -7.96 2.78
C TYR A 37 0.08 -6.52 3.16
N ALA A 38 1.03 -5.85 3.81
CA ALA A 38 0.92 -4.46 4.23
C ALA A 38 1.75 -3.54 3.33
N LEU A 39 1.11 -2.49 2.84
CA LEU A 39 1.75 -1.44 2.04
C LEU A 39 2.72 -0.63 2.91
N GLU A 40 3.98 -0.56 2.48
CA GLU A 40 5.03 0.17 3.19
C GLU A 40 4.84 1.69 3.10
N SER A 41 4.86 2.34 4.25
CA SER A 41 4.88 3.80 4.35
C SER A 41 6.27 4.34 4.06
N THR A 42 6.31 5.42 3.29
CA THR A 42 7.57 5.99 2.79
C THR A 42 7.75 7.42 3.30
N PRO A 43 9.00 7.92 3.36
CA PRO A 43 9.28 9.31 3.72
C PRO A 43 8.49 10.30 2.83
N MET A 44 8.09 11.43 3.41
CA MET A 44 7.20 12.39 2.73
C MET A 44 7.74 12.85 1.37
N TRP A 45 9.04 13.11 1.27
CA TRP A 45 9.66 13.53 0.02
C TRP A 45 9.54 12.46 -1.09
N ARG A 46 9.70 11.17 -0.74
CA ARG A 46 9.53 10.06 -1.70
C ARG A 46 8.10 9.90 -2.17
N LYS A 47 7.10 10.35 -1.39
CA LYS A 47 5.70 10.21 -1.78
C LYS A 47 5.33 11.04 -3.00
N TYR A 48 6.01 12.17 -3.24
CA TYR A 48 5.60 13.16 -4.23
C TYR A 48 6.53 13.29 -5.44
N ILE A 49 7.54 12.44 -5.56
CA ILE A 49 8.43 12.41 -6.75
C ILE A 49 7.88 11.53 -7.88
N GLY A 50 6.70 10.90 -7.68
CA GLY A 50 6.00 10.13 -8.72
C GLY A 50 6.84 9.02 -9.32
N ALA A 51 6.89 8.97 -10.66
CA ALA A 51 7.63 7.97 -11.42
C ALA A 51 9.14 7.98 -11.14
N LEU A 52 9.71 9.11 -10.70
CA LEU A 52 11.14 9.21 -10.41
C LEU A 52 11.55 8.29 -9.25
N ASP A 53 10.63 7.96 -8.33
CA ASP A 53 10.92 7.06 -7.21
C ASP A 53 11.29 5.64 -7.68
N VAL A 54 10.83 5.23 -8.88
CA VAL A 54 11.16 3.93 -9.47
C VAL A 54 12.67 3.80 -9.72
N ILE A 55 13.34 4.90 -10.09
CA ILE A 55 14.79 4.91 -10.36
C ILE A 55 15.58 4.72 -9.05
N PHE A 56 15.07 5.25 -7.94
CA PHE A 56 15.74 5.22 -6.64
C PHE A 56 15.34 4.04 -5.76
N THR A 57 14.45 3.16 -6.24
CA THR A 57 14.00 2.01 -5.46
C THR A 57 14.79 0.77 -5.84
N GLU A 58 15.60 0.30 -4.90
CA GLU A 58 16.29 -0.98 -4.98
C GLU A 58 15.26 -2.14 -4.98
N PRO A 59 15.54 -3.24 -5.71
CA PRO A 59 14.79 -4.48 -5.59
C PRO A 59 14.77 -4.94 -4.13
N SER A 60 13.59 -5.30 -3.63
CA SER A 60 13.40 -5.80 -2.27
C SER A 60 12.94 -7.25 -2.30
N GLU A 61 13.22 -8.01 -1.23
CA GLU A 61 12.59 -9.31 -0.98
C GLU A 61 11.07 -9.17 -0.73
N ALA A 62 10.60 -7.96 -0.41
CA ALA A 62 9.19 -7.64 -0.34
C ALA A 62 8.53 -7.66 -1.73
N ALA A 63 7.23 -7.95 -1.79
CA ALA A 63 6.50 -7.94 -3.04
C ALA A 63 6.39 -6.51 -3.59
N GLN A 64 7.06 -6.23 -4.71
CA GLN A 64 7.05 -4.93 -5.37
C GLN A 64 6.19 -4.99 -6.63
N PHE A 65 5.20 -4.09 -6.74
CA PHE A 65 4.41 -3.89 -7.94
C PHE A 65 4.80 -2.56 -8.57
N VAL A 66 5.26 -2.61 -9.81
CA VAL A 66 5.69 -1.44 -10.58
C VAL A 66 4.81 -1.28 -11.81
N SER A 67 4.28 -0.08 -12.02
CA SER A 67 3.52 0.30 -13.21
C SER A 67 3.96 1.69 -13.67
N LEU A 68 4.16 1.83 -14.99
CA LEU A 68 4.48 3.12 -15.63
C LEU A 68 3.29 3.66 -16.43
N THR A 69 2.08 3.17 -16.16
CA THR A 69 0.83 3.55 -16.83
C THR A 69 -0.09 4.31 -15.85
N PRO A 70 0.26 5.56 -15.45
CA PRO A 70 -0.55 6.32 -14.49
C PRO A 70 -1.96 6.64 -15.02
N TRP A 71 -2.18 6.56 -16.33
CA TRP A 71 -3.50 6.74 -16.92
C TRP A 71 -4.49 5.69 -16.38
N GLU A 72 -4.08 4.44 -16.16
CA GLU A 72 -4.98 3.37 -15.70
C GLU A 72 -5.54 3.71 -14.32
N ASN A 73 -4.65 4.14 -13.42
CA ASN A 73 -5.03 4.66 -12.11
C ASN A 73 -5.92 5.90 -12.23
N TYR A 74 -5.60 6.83 -13.14
CA TYR A 74 -6.41 8.02 -13.38
C TYR A 74 -7.83 7.67 -13.85
N ASN A 75 -7.96 6.76 -14.81
CA ASN A 75 -9.25 6.33 -15.38
C ASN A 75 -10.07 5.54 -14.35
N ALA A 76 -9.45 4.68 -13.55
CA ALA A 76 -10.11 4.01 -12.43
C ALA A 76 -10.63 5.04 -11.41
N MET A 77 -9.81 6.03 -11.05
CA MET A 77 -10.20 7.09 -10.12
C MET A 77 -11.32 7.99 -10.69
N ALA A 78 -11.35 8.20 -12.01
CA ALA A 78 -12.38 8.99 -12.69
C ALA A 78 -13.79 8.37 -12.61
N LEU A 79 -13.90 7.06 -12.33
CA LEU A 79 -15.18 6.41 -12.05
C LEU A 79 -15.83 6.94 -10.76
N HIS A 80 -15.02 7.46 -9.82
CA HIS A 80 -15.50 8.01 -8.54
C HIS A 80 -15.78 9.51 -8.61
N ARG A 81 -16.83 9.89 -9.36
CA ARG A 81 -17.24 11.27 -9.66
C ARG A 81 -17.13 12.26 -8.49
N SER A 82 -17.73 11.94 -7.33
CA SER A 82 -17.77 12.83 -6.16
C SER A 82 -16.45 12.95 -5.41
N GLN A 83 -15.52 12.03 -5.66
CA GLN A 83 -14.25 11.91 -4.95
C GLN A 83 -13.06 12.39 -5.79
N PHE A 84 -13.18 12.42 -7.12
CA PHE A 84 -12.09 12.77 -8.03
C PHE A 84 -11.94 14.27 -8.32
N VAL A 85 -11.80 15.01 -7.22
CA VAL A 85 -11.57 16.46 -7.19
C VAL A 85 -10.12 16.83 -7.57
N TRP A 86 -9.87 18.11 -7.87
CA TRP A 86 -8.64 18.58 -8.52
C TRP A 86 -7.35 18.12 -7.82
N PHE A 87 -7.27 18.15 -6.49
CA PHE A 87 -6.07 17.75 -5.76
C PHE A 87 -5.78 16.24 -5.88
N ARG A 88 -6.82 15.41 -6.07
CA ARG A 88 -6.66 13.98 -6.27
C ARG A 88 -6.11 13.65 -7.65
N ARG A 89 -6.41 14.48 -8.65
CA ARG A 89 -5.84 14.37 -10.00
C ARG A 89 -4.33 14.60 -9.97
N LEU A 90 -3.90 15.64 -9.25
CA LEU A 90 -2.48 15.90 -9.00
C LEU A 90 -1.85 14.75 -8.20
N PHE A 91 -2.53 14.27 -7.16
CA PHE A 91 -2.04 13.14 -6.36
C PHE A 91 -1.81 11.88 -7.19
N VAL A 92 -2.72 11.51 -8.10
CA VAL A 92 -2.51 10.34 -8.97
C VAL A 92 -1.24 10.48 -9.83
N ILE A 93 -0.91 11.69 -10.28
CA ILE A 93 0.26 11.92 -11.12
C ILE A 93 1.56 11.97 -10.31
N PHE A 94 1.55 12.64 -9.15
CA PHE A 94 2.76 12.87 -8.36
C PHE A 94 2.99 11.84 -7.26
N SER A 95 2.01 11.00 -6.94
CA SER A 95 2.14 9.97 -5.92
C SER A 95 3.03 8.84 -6.44
N ARG A 96 4.07 8.48 -5.68
CA ARG A 96 4.84 7.26 -5.95
C ARG A 96 3.96 6.01 -5.96
N TYR A 97 2.87 5.99 -5.17
CA TYR A 97 2.01 4.81 -5.04
C TYR A 97 1.21 4.51 -6.31
N THR A 98 1.16 5.46 -7.26
CA THR A 98 0.70 5.18 -8.63
C THR A 98 1.66 4.28 -9.39
N TYR A 99 2.96 4.40 -9.09
CA TYR A 99 4.04 3.81 -9.87
C TYR A 99 4.70 2.61 -9.21
N ILE A 100 4.90 2.67 -7.90
CA ILE A 100 5.57 1.63 -7.13
C ILE A 100 4.89 1.42 -5.78
N ASN A 101 4.50 0.18 -5.53
CA ASN A 101 3.94 -0.26 -4.25
C ASN A 101 4.78 -1.41 -3.71
N THR A 102 5.31 -1.23 -2.51
CA THR A 102 6.11 -2.24 -1.80
C THR A 102 5.27 -2.84 -0.69
N PHE A 103 5.14 -4.15 -0.70
CA PHE A 103 4.26 -4.88 0.21
C PHE A 103 5.04 -5.92 1.00
N THR A 104 5.01 -5.77 2.33
CA THR A 104 5.60 -6.74 3.26
C THR A 104 4.54 -7.73 3.71
N GLN A 105 4.86 -9.03 3.71
CA GLN A 105 3.94 -10.04 4.21
C GLN A 105 3.73 -9.88 5.72
N LEU A 106 2.46 -9.87 6.13
CA LEU A 106 2.09 -9.93 7.54
C LEU A 106 2.19 -11.37 8.02
N ARG A 107 3.04 -11.62 9.01
CA ARG A 107 3.22 -12.96 9.56
C ARG A 107 1.97 -13.46 10.27
N SER A 108 1.61 -14.70 9.98
CA SER A 108 0.59 -15.45 10.72
C SER A 108 1.13 -15.83 12.12
N ALA A 109 0.25 -16.03 13.10
CA ALA A 109 0.64 -16.54 14.42
C ALA A 109 1.42 -17.87 14.35
N SER A 110 1.21 -18.68 13.31
CA SER A 110 1.90 -19.96 13.12
C SER A 110 3.40 -19.82 12.85
N GLU A 111 3.86 -18.68 12.32
CA GLU A 111 5.27 -18.46 11.96
C GLU A 111 6.13 -17.95 13.11
N LYS A 112 5.52 -17.50 14.23
CA LYS A 112 6.27 -17.07 15.43
C LYS A 112 6.82 -18.22 16.28
N LYS A 113 6.50 -19.47 15.97
CA LYS A 113 6.90 -20.63 16.78
C LYS A 113 8.26 -21.26 16.42
N ILE A 114 9.00 -20.71 15.45
CA ILE A 114 10.28 -21.28 14.97
C ILE A 114 11.42 -20.24 14.99
N ALA A 115 11.42 -19.34 15.98
CA ALA A 115 12.57 -18.47 16.26
C ALA A 115 12.99 -18.62 17.71
#